data_AF-A0A1H7QZD6-F1
#
_entry.id   AF-A0A1H7QZD6-F1
#
_cell.length_a   1.000
_cell.length_b   1.000
_cell.length_c   1.000
_cell.angle_alpha   90.00
_cell.angle_beta   90.00
_cell.angle_gamma   90.00
#
_symmetry.space_group_name_H-M   'P 1'
#
loop_
_entity.id
_entity.type
_entity.pdbx_description
1 polymer ?
#
loop_
_entity_poly.entity_id
_entity_poly.type
_entity_poly.pdbx_seq_one_letter_code
_entity_poly.pdbx_strand_id
1 'polypeptide(L)'
;MVKITPLSLYIINRAKLRRLIIDLSSKALSRILEHVESCVTTIESLNRAAQYPPHEYPGLAAALDWTIKDLLPPDDWDVGDGTKVEKKVLSLSNPDDMRLVLNGMIDHGFFNEPKSLADTAKHLYIDGKEEEKVLEDVWGNWSIRAK
;
A
#
# COMPACT_ATOMS: atom_id res chain seq x y z
N MET A 1 -13.05 3.18 16.06
CA MET A 1 -11.89 2.76 15.25
C MET A 1 -11.47 1.36 15.69
N VAL A 2 -11.15 0.45 14.78
CA VAL A 2 -10.80 -0.94 15.13
C VAL A 2 -9.34 -1.03 15.58
N LYS A 3 -9.04 -1.97 16.50
CA LYS A 3 -7.68 -2.25 16.96
C LYS A 3 -7.20 -3.62 16.49
N ILE A 4 -5.95 -3.70 16.03
CA ILE A 4 -5.27 -4.94 15.57
C ILE A 4 -3.86 -5.01 16.14
N THR A 5 -3.17 -6.14 15.97
CA THR A 5 -1.78 -6.25 16.42
C THR A 5 -0.87 -5.35 15.56
N PRO A 6 0.24 -4.84 16.13
CA PRO A 6 1.23 -4.08 15.36
C PRO A 6 1.71 -4.85 14.12
N LEU A 7 1.99 -6.15 14.25
CA LEU A 7 2.49 -6.97 13.14
C LEU A 7 1.48 -7.04 12.00
N SER A 8 0.20 -7.26 12.30
CA SER A 8 -0.84 -7.28 11.28
C SER A 8 -0.99 -5.92 10.60
N LEU A 9 -0.87 -4.81 11.36
CA LEU A 9 -0.90 -3.47 10.78
C LEU A 9 0.29 -3.22 9.85
N TYR A 10 1.49 -3.62 10.27
CA TYR A 10 2.71 -3.53 9.47
C TYR A 10 2.54 -4.26 8.13
N ILE A 11 2.11 -5.52 8.18
CA ILE A 11 1.92 -6.36 6.99
C ILE A 11 0.88 -5.76 6.04
N ILE A 12 -0.25 -5.26 6.57
CA ILE A 12 -1.29 -4.61 5.75
C ILE A 12 -0.72 -3.39 5.02
N ASN A 13 0.00 -2.51 5.73
CA ASN A 13 0.57 -1.31 5.13
C ASN A 13 1.70 -1.64 4.14
N ARG A 14 2.54 -2.62 4.46
CA ARG A 14 3.63 -3.09 3.61
C ARG A 14 3.09 -3.69 2.31
N ALA A 15 2.08 -4.54 2.40
CA ALA A 15 1.40 -5.13 1.25
C ALA A 15 0.69 -4.06 0.39
N LYS A 16 -0.06 -3.15 1.03
CA LYS A 16 -0.75 -2.07 0.31
C LYS A 16 0.21 -1.15 -0.43
N LEU A 17 1.32 -0.75 0.21
CA LEU A 17 2.36 0.06 -0.40
C LEU A 17 2.90 -0.61 -1.66
N ARG A 18 3.37 -1.86 -1.55
CA ARG A 18 3.92 -2.59 -2.70
C ARG A 18 2.90 -2.78 -3.81
N ARG A 19 1.68 -3.14 -3.44
CA ARG A 19 0.56 -3.31 -4.36
C ARG A 19 0.32 -2.05 -5.20
N LEU A 20 0.37 -0.86 -4.60
CA LEU A 20 0.24 0.41 -5.31
C LEU A 20 1.46 0.70 -6.21
N ILE A 21 2.67 0.34 -5.77
CA ILE A 21 3.89 0.53 -6.56
C ILE A 21 3.87 -0.29 -7.86
N ILE A 22 3.35 -1.52 -7.82
CA ILE A 22 3.39 -2.48 -8.96
C ILE A 22 2.13 -2.50 -9.82
N ASP A 23 1.27 -1.49 -9.73
CA ASP A 23 -0.02 -1.42 -10.45
C ASP A 23 -0.95 -2.62 -10.20
N LEU A 24 -1.17 -2.96 -8.93
CA LEU A 24 -2.07 -4.06 -8.58
C LEU A 24 -3.29 -3.55 -7.82
N SER A 25 -4.49 -3.62 -8.40
CA SER A 25 -5.70 -3.25 -7.67
C SER A 25 -6.00 -4.22 -6.50
N SER A 26 -6.71 -3.76 -5.47
CA SER A 26 -7.16 -4.64 -4.36
C SER A 26 -8.03 -5.80 -4.86
N LYS A 27 -8.86 -5.55 -5.87
CA LYS A 27 -9.68 -6.55 -6.55
C LYS A 27 -8.82 -7.60 -7.26
N ALA A 28 -7.81 -7.18 -8.00
CA ALA A 28 -6.88 -8.09 -8.68
C ALA A 28 -6.11 -8.94 -7.67
N LEU A 29 -5.55 -8.34 -6.62
CA LEU A 29 -4.86 -9.09 -5.57
C LEU A 29 -5.79 -10.11 -4.88
N SER A 30 -7.04 -9.73 -4.60
CA SER A 30 -8.02 -10.67 -4.01
C SER A 30 -8.23 -11.91 -4.88
N ARG A 31 -8.26 -11.73 -6.21
CA ARG A 31 -8.40 -12.85 -7.16
C ARG A 31 -7.15 -13.72 -7.23
N ILE A 32 -5.95 -13.12 -7.19
CA ILE A 32 -4.68 -13.86 -7.17
C ILE A 32 -4.59 -14.74 -5.91
N LEU A 33 -5.11 -14.25 -4.78
CA LEU A 33 -5.20 -14.99 -3.52
C LEU A 33 -6.40 -15.95 -3.45
N GLU A 34 -7.11 -16.18 -4.57
CA GLU A 34 -8.27 -17.08 -4.65
C GLU A 34 -9.41 -16.72 -3.67
N HIS A 35 -9.58 -15.44 -3.37
CA HIS A 35 -10.64 -14.93 -2.51
C HIS A 35 -11.71 -14.16 -3.28
N VAL A 36 -12.82 -13.87 -2.59
CA VAL A 36 -13.84 -12.93 -3.06
C VAL A 36 -13.22 -11.55 -3.32
N GLU A 37 -13.71 -10.86 -4.35
CA GLU A 37 -13.10 -9.60 -4.84
C GLU A 37 -12.97 -8.48 -3.80
N SER A 38 -13.78 -8.54 -2.74
CA SER A 38 -13.80 -7.57 -1.65
C SER A 38 -12.82 -7.90 -0.52
N CYS A 39 -12.11 -9.03 -0.57
CA CYS A 39 -11.25 -9.50 0.52
C CYS A 39 -10.19 -8.48 0.91
N VAL A 40 -9.34 -8.07 -0.04
CA VAL A 40 -8.26 -7.10 0.22
C VAL A 40 -8.83 -5.74 0.63
N THR A 41 -9.90 -5.26 -0.01
CA THR A 41 -10.56 -4.00 0.39
C THR A 41 -11.11 -4.09 1.84
N THR A 42 -11.59 -5.26 2.26
CA THR A 42 -12.03 -5.50 3.65
C THR A 42 -10.86 -5.50 4.62
N ILE A 43 -9.73 -6.12 4.24
CA ILE A 43 -8.48 -6.11 5.01
C ILE A 43 -7.90 -4.69 5.11
N GLU A 44 -7.97 -3.87 4.07
CA GLU A 44 -7.48 -2.49 4.09
C GLU A 44 -8.45 -1.51 4.78
N SER A 45 -9.66 -1.93 5.14
CA SER A 45 -10.66 -1.08 5.79
C SER A 45 -10.30 -0.76 7.25
N LEU A 46 -10.38 0.53 7.61
CA LEU A 46 -10.19 1.03 8.98
C LEU A 46 -11.28 0.54 9.96
N ASN A 47 -12.43 0.12 9.43
CA ASN A 47 -13.62 -0.26 10.18
C ASN A 47 -13.74 -1.78 10.40
N ARG A 48 -12.80 -2.57 9.88
CA ARG A 48 -12.81 -4.03 9.98
C ARG A 48 -11.51 -4.51 10.61
N ALA A 49 -11.62 -5.50 11.50
CA ALA A 49 -10.46 -6.14 12.13
C ALA A 49 -9.78 -7.16 11.22
N ALA A 50 -10.22 -7.27 9.96
CA ALA A 50 -9.67 -8.19 8.99
C ALA A 50 -8.18 -7.93 8.77
N GLN A 51 -7.44 -9.03 8.61
CA GLN A 51 -6.00 -9.09 8.47
C GLN A 51 -5.65 -10.30 7.59
N TYR A 52 -4.49 -10.27 6.95
CA TYR A 52 -3.96 -11.46 6.28
C TYR A 52 -3.59 -12.52 7.34
N PRO A 53 -4.12 -13.75 7.23
CA PRO A 53 -3.71 -14.84 8.11
C PRO A 53 -2.29 -15.33 7.74
N PRO A 54 -1.50 -15.81 8.71
CA PRO A 54 -0.10 -16.19 8.45
C PRO A 54 0.11 -17.24 7.37
N HIS A 55 -0.84 -18.17 7.18
CA HIS A 55 -0.74 -19.20 6.15
C HIS A 55 -0.87 -18.64 4.73
N GLU A 56 -1.40 -17.43 4.55
CA GLU A 56 -1.48 -16.74 3.26
C GLU A 56 -0.22 -15.92 2.93
N TYR A 57 0.69 -15.70 3.88
CA TYR A 57 1.89 -14.88 3.65
C TYR A 57 2.76 -15.34 2.47
N PRO A 58 2.97 -16.65 2.23
CA PRO A 58 3.70 -17.09 1.04
C PRO A 58 3.01 -16.67 -0.26
N GLY A 59 1.69 -16.82 -0.36
CA GLY A 59 0.91 -16.44 -1.54
C GLY A 59 0.85 -14.93 -1.73
N LEU A 60 0.69 -14.17 -0.64
CA LEU A 60 0.74 -12.71 -0.64
C LEU A 60 2.09 -12.18 -1.11
N ALA A 61 3.19 -12.71 -0.58
CA ALA A 61 4.53 -12.31 -0.99
C ALA A 61 4.77 -12.59 -2.48
N ALA A 62 4.42 -13.79 -2.95
CA ALA A 62 4.55 -14.16 -4.36
C ALA A 62 3.72 -13.24 -5.28
N ALA A 63 2.48 -12.92 -4.89
CA ALA A 63 1.62 -12.00 -5.64
C ALA A 63 2.16 -10.56 -5.74
N LEU A 64 3.04 -10.17 -4.81
CA LEU A 64 3.66 -8.84 -4.74
C LEU A 64 5.08 -8.81 -5.33
N ASP A 65 5.50 -9.88 -6.00
CA ASP A 65 6.87 -10.09 -6.49
C ASP A 65 7.91 -9.90 -5.38
N TRP A 66 7.66 -10.57 -4.25
CA TRP A 66 8.42 -10.48 -3.01
C TRP A 66 8.63 -11.86 -2.38
N THR A 67 9.60 -11.92 -1.47
CA THR A 67 9.74 -13.03 -0.54
C THR A 67 8.98 -12.74 0.75
N ILE A 68 8.77 -13.76 1.58
CA ILE A 68 8.15 -13.58 2.91
C ILE A 68 8.95 -12.59 3.76
N LYS A 69 10.28 -12.55 3.61
CA LYS A 69 11.13 -11.62 4.37
C LYS A 69 10.83 -10.16 4.05
N ASP A 70 10.47 -9.84 2.80
CA ASP A 70 10.14 -8.48 2.39
C ASP A 70 8.80 -7.98 2.97
N LEU A 71 7.92 -8.92 3.35
CA LEU A 71 6.63 -8.68 3.98
C LEU A 71 6.75 -8.47 5.50
N LEU A 72 7.72 -9.13 6.12
CA LEU A 72 7.92 -9.10 7.56
C LEU A 72 8.71 -7.86 8.00
N PRO A 73 8.51 -7.41 9.24
CA PRO A 73 9.35 -6.37 9.82
C PRO A 73 10.81 -6.85 9.97
N PRO A 74 11.78 -5.91 10.06
CA PRO A 74 13.17 -6.27 10.32
C PRO A 74 13.33 -6.94 11.69
N ASP A 75 14.42 -7.69 11.86
CA ASP A 75 14.66 -8.52 13.05
C ASP A 75 14.74 -7.72 14.37
N ASP A 76 15.10 -6.43 14.30
CA ASP A 76 15.21 -5.52 15.43
C ASP A 76 13.92 -4.75 15.74
N TRP A 77 12.83 -5.05 15.03
CA TRP A 77 11.56 -4.36 15.21
C TRP A 77 10.90 -4.70 16.56
N ASP A 78 10.43 -3.67 17.26
CA ASP A 78 9.69 -3.84 18.50
C ASP A 78 8.33 -4.49 18.22
N VAL A 79 8.26 -5.80 18.49
CA VAL A 79 7.05 -6.62 18.37
C VAL A 79 5.93 -6.14 19.33
N GLY A 80 6.30 -5.34 20.34
CA GLY A 80 5.43 -4.90 21.40
C GLY A 80 5.03 -6.03 22.35
N ASP A 81 4.26 -5.68 23.38
CA ASP A 81 3.75 -6.60 24.41
C ASP A 81 2.46 -7.35 23.98
N GLY A 82 2.12 -7.28 22.68
CA GLY A 82 0.85 -7.81 22.15
C GLY A 82 -0.34 -6.85 22.29
N THR A 83 -0.15 -5.66 22.86
CA THR A 83 -1.19 -4.63 22.92
C THR A 83 -1.63 -4.24 21.52
N LYS A 84 -2.94 -4.30 21.28
CA LYS A 84 -3.52 -3.90 20.00
C LYS A 84 -3.49 -2.38 19.83
N VAL A 85 -3.05 -1.95 18.66
CA VAL A 85 -2.97 -0.54 18.25
C VAL A 85 -4.14 -0.17 17.35
N GLU A 86 -4.44 1.12 17.25
CA GLU A 86 -5.42 1.62 16.29
C GLU A 86 -5.00 1.28 14.86
N LYS A 87 -5.93 0.70 14.09
CA LYS A 87 -5.69 0.37 12.70
C LYS A 87 -5.65 1.65 11.86
N LYS A 88 -4.45 2.04 11.41
CA LYS A 88 -4.21 3.19 10.53
C LYS A 88 -3.55 2.70 9.25
N VAL A 89 -4.39 2.46 8.24
CA VAL A 89 -3.93 1.94 6.95
C VAL A 89 -3.49 3.11 6.06
N LEU A 90 -2.39 2.92 5.33
CA LEU A 90 -1.86 3.85 4.33
C LEU A 90 -2.99 4.40 3.45
N SER A 91 -3.04 5.72 3.26
CA SER A 91 -4.09 6.40 2.50
C SER A 91 -3.51 7.39 1.50
N LEU A 92 -3.93 7.31 0.24
CA LEU A 92 -3.55 8.28 -0.80
C LEU A 92 -4.18 9.67 -0.57
N SER A 93 -5.15 9.80 0.34
CA SER A 93 -5.63 11.12 0.79
C SER A 93 -4.64 11.80 1.76
N ASN A 94 -3.63 11.09 2.27
CA ASN A 94 -2.57 11.66 3.08
C ASN A 94 -1.34 12.00 2.21
N PRO A 95 -0.84 13.25 2.22
CA PRO A 95 0.30 13.65 1.38
C PRO A 95 1.61 12.88 1.64
N ASP A 96 1.87 12.47 2.88
CA ASP A 96 3.11 11.76 3.22
C ASP A 96 3.06 10.30 2.75
N ASP A 97 1.92 9.65 2.89
CA ASP A 97 1.64 8.33 2.32
C ASP A 97 1.71 8.35 0.78
N MET A 98 1.15 9.38 0.14
CA MET A 98 1.26 9.61 -1.31
C MET A 98 2.74 9.72 -1.73
N ARG A 99 3.54 10.53 -1.02
CA ARG A 99 5.00 10.65 -1.28
C ARG A 99 5.72 9.32 -1.13
N LEU A 100 5.36 8.53 -0.12
CA LEU A 100 5.95 7.21 0.11
C LEU A 100 5.68 6.27 -1.08
N VAL A 101 4.45 6.27 -1.60
CA VAL A 101 4.09 5.49 -2.79
C VAL A 101 4.85 5.99 -4.03
N LEU A 102 4.89 7.31 -4.27
CA LEU A 102 5.59 7.88 -5.43
C LEU A 102 7.10 7.61 -5.41
N ASN A 103 7.75 7.72 -4.25
CA ASN A 103 9.16 7.33 -4.09
C ASN A 103 9.34 5.85 -4.45
N GLY A 104 8.49 4.97 -3.94
CA GLY A 104 8.56 3.54 -4.29
C GLY A 104 8.32 3.26 -5.77
N MET A 105 7.48 4.05 -6.45
CA MET A 105 7.27 3.98 -7.90
C MET A 105 8.51 4.44 -8.69
N ILE A 106 9.22 5.48 -8.22
CA ILE A 106 10.53 5.87 -8.78
C ILE A 106 11.50 4.71 -8.65
N ASP A 107 11.68 4.18 -7.44
CA ASP A 107 12.66 3.12 -7.17
C ASP A 107 12.35 1.86 -7.98
N HIS A 108 11.07 1.61 -8.25
CA HIS A 108 10.61 0.50 -9.08
C HIS A 108 10.74 0.77 -10.61
N GLY A 109 11.08 2.00 -11.01
CA GLY A 109 11.32 2.36 -12.40
C GLY A 109 10.09 2.79 -13.19
N PHE A 110 8.96 3.09 -12.55
CA PHE A 110 7.74 3.54 -13.24
C PHE A 110 7.97 4.83 -14.06
N PHE A 111 8.84 5.71 -13.55
CA PHE A 111 9.21 6.98 -14.18
C PHE A 111 10.49 6.90 -15.04
N ASN A 112 10.96 5.70 -15.39
CA ASN A 112 12.08 5.54 -16.33
C ASN A 112 11.76 6.11 -17.73
N GLU A 113 10.47 6.22 -18.05
CA GLU A 113 9.95 6.95 -19.20
C GLU A 113 9.13 8.14 -18.72
N PRO A 114 8.99 9.22 -19.53
CA PRO A 114 8.10 10.32 -19.20
C PRO A 114 6.66 9.84 -18.94
N LYS A 115 6.14 10.06 -17.74
CA LYS A 115 4.74 9.79 -17.37
C LYS A 115 4.03 11.09 -17.03
N SER A 116 2.78 11.19 -17.43
CA SER A 116 1.92 12.31 -17.03
C SER A 116 1.34 12.09 -15.63
N LEU A 117 0.80 13.17 -15.06
CA LEU A 117 -0.01 13.11 -13.84
C LEU A 117 -1.20 12.14 -14.03
N ALA A 118 -1.86 12.19 -15.19
CA ALA A 118 -2.99 11.31 -15.51
C ALA A 118 -2.58 9.82 -15.59
N ASP A 119 -1.39 9.52 -16.15
CA ASP A 119 -0.87 8.14 -16.15
C ASP A 119 -0.64 7.64 -14.73
N THR A 120 -0.12 8.51 -13.85
CA THR A 120 0.11 8.20 -12.43
C THR A 120 -1.22 8.01 -11.69
N ALA A 121 -2.21 8.86 -11.93
CA ALA A 121 -3.54 8.74 -11.33
C ALA A 121 -4.23 7.42 -11.73
N LYS A 122 -4.07 7.00 -12.99
CA LYS A 122 -4.58 5.70 -13.48
C LYS A 122 -3.90 4.52 -12.82
N HIS A 123 -2.56 4.52 -12.76
CA HIS A 123 -1.76 3.48 -12.07
C HIS A 123 -2.15 3.33 -10.60
N LEU A 124 -2.44 4.45 -9.92
CA LEU A 124 -2.87 4.45 -8.53
C LEU A 124 -4.36 4.19 -8.33
N TYR A 125 -5.13 4.01 -9.42
CA TYR A 125 -6.58 3.83 -9.41
C TYR A 125 -7.33 4.99 -8.75
N ILE A 126 -6.86 6.23 -8.92
CA ILE A 126 -7.45 7.45 -8.34
C ILE A 126 -7.92 8.48 -9.37
N ASP A 127 -7.85 8.19 -10.67
CA ASP A 127 -8.39 9.02 -11.76
C ASP A 127 -9.86 9.40 -11.48
N GLY A 128 -10.15 10.70 -11.42
CA GLY A 128 -11.45 11.27 -11.11
C GLY A 128 -11.87 11.21 -9.63
N LYS A 129 -10.95 10.91 -8.71
CA LYS A 129 -11.21 10.83 -7.26
C LYS A 129 -10.57 11.99 -6.49
N GLU A 130 -10.99 12.19 -5.24
CA GLU A 130 -10.47 13.28 -4.41
C GLU A 130 -8.96 13.17 -4.15
N GLU A 131 -8.43 11.94 -4.08
CA GLU A 131 -7.00 11.67 -3.92
C GLU A 131 -6.15 12.18 -5.08
N GLU A 132 -6.74 12.40 -6.27
CA GLU A 132 -6.04 13.00 -7.41
C GLU A 132 -5.55 14.41 -7.10
N LYS A 133 -6.30 15.19 -6.31
CA LYS A 133 -5.85 16.52 -5.86
C LYS A 133 -4.64 16.44 -4.94
N VAL A 134 -4.58 15.40 -4.10
CA VAL A 134 -3.41 15.17 -3.23
C VAL A 134 -2.20 14.77 -4.08
N LEU A 135 -2.41 13.99 -5.14
CA LEU A 135 -1.37 13.68 -6.12
C LEU A 135 -0.87 14.96 -6.79
N GLU A 136 -1.76 15.84 -7.30
CA GLU A 136 -1.42 17.14 -7.88
C GLU A 136 -0.55 17.99 -6.95
N ASP A 137 -0.99 18.16 -5.70
CA ASP A 137 -0.29 18.95 -4.69
C ASP A 137 1.09 18.39 -4.36
N VAL A 138 1.19 17.06 -4.19
CA VAL A 138 2.47 16.39 -3.91
C VAL A 138 3.40 16.50 -5.11
N TRP A 139 2.89 16.29 -6.32
CA TRP A 139 3.64 16.32 -7.57
C TRP A 139 4.22 17.71 -7.87
N GLY A 140 3.42 18.76 -7.69
CA GLY A 140 3.86 20.15 -7.85
C GLY A 140 5.01 20.49 -6.90
N ASN A 141 4.92 20.08 -5.63
CA ASN A 141 5.98 20.27 -4.65
C ASN A 141 7.24 19.43 -4.91
N TRP A 142 7.08 18.27 -5.56
CA TRP A 142 8.18 17.39 -5.93
C TRP A 142 9.06 17.97 -7.05
N SER A 143 8.43 18.55 -8.08
CA SER A 143 9.12 19.19 -9.21
C SER A 143 9.95 20.40 -8.79
N ILE A 144 9.58 21.08 -7.69
CA ILE A 144 10.31 22.23 -7.13
C ILE A 144 11.62 21.80 -6.44
N ARG A 145 11.72 20.56 -5.94
CA ARG A 145 12.93 20.06 -5.25
C ARG A 145 13.97 19.43 -6.18
N ALA A 146 13.61 19.17 -7.44
CA ALA A 146 14.49 18.58 -8.46
C ALA A 146 15.15 19.63 -9.38
N LYS A 147 14.99 20.92 -9.08
CA LYS A 147 15.70 22.05 -9.71
C LYS A 147 16.66 22.68 -8.73
#